data_AF-H1Y3J2-F1
#
_entry.id   AF-H1Y3J2-F1
#
_cell.length_a   1.000
_cell.length_b   1.000
_cell.length_c   1.000
_cell.angle_alpha   90.00
_cell.angle_beta   90.00
_cell.angle_gamma   90.00
#
_symmetry.space_group_name_H-M   'P 1'
#
loop_
_entity.id
_entity.type
_entity.pdbx_description
1 polymer ?
#
loop_
_entity_poly.entity_id
_entity_poly.type
_entity_poly.pdbx_seq_one_letter_code
_entity_poly.pdbx_strand_id
1 'polypeptide(L)'
;MAHKIITKPFSNEDKIDKSRNVTGINRWAQSSRTMGLIMLVLGWFTIPVEVFLRRDFGQRWFTPVNFYAGFFLMVAFTAMQGVAYRIMPTIQELVWPILGPHGAFYSYSYAVRVKGAVEDMLATMLLYLLFSCYHLFKIKWRNQANIPLHSYDDGTPNFQWLANIVAWILNILAAPLLWLFFYMLPRALRKGKPFPKLITDKAAFTGMFIEPAIVFFFAWVSSSVESLWLYISGFAVLIYAQWKEMAKKNKLLDFQDGRIEAEMMRELRKGTTEKTGGKKKEPVKDAQTKQPFVPHIIVPYPDLTAIIEEMNREKIGARSAR
;
A
#
# COMPACT_ATOMS: atom_id res chain seq x y z
N MET A 1 0.51 48.39 -21.97
CA MET A 1 1.67 48.35 -21.05
C MET A 1 1.70 46.97 -20.41
N ALA A 2 2.74 46.18 -20.68
CA ALA A 2 2.84 44.80 -20.21
C ALA A 2 3.33 44.76 -18.76
N HIS A 3 2.48 44.35 -17.82
CA HIS A 3 2.90 44.12 -16.44
C HIS A 3 3.66 42.78 -16.36
N LYS A 4 4.99 42.87 -16.27
CA LYS A 4 5.86 41.74 -15.99
C LYS A 4 5.71 41.38 -14.49
N ILE A 5 4.87 40.40 -14.19
CA ILE A 5 4.70 39.87 -12.84
C ILE A 5 5.98 39.09 -12.51
N ILE A 6 6.83 39.67 -11.66
CA ILE A 6 8.01 38.99 -11.13
C ILE A 6 7.54 38.21 -9.90
N THR A 7 7.10 36.97 -10.11
CA THR A 7 6.92 36.00 -9.01
C THR A 7 8.31 35.57 -8.55
N LYS A 8 8.80 36.15 -7.45
CA LYS A 8 9.97 35.58 -6.77
C LYS A 8 9.54 34.24 -6.15
N PRO A 9 10.20 33.12 -6.48
CA PRO A 9 9.92 31.85 -5.80
C PRO A 9 10.15 32.05 -4.29
N PHE A 10 9.30 31.44 -3.47
CA PHE A 10 9.39 31.53 -2.02
C PHE A 10 10.76 31.04 -1.56
N SER A 11 11.60 31.93 -1.03
CA SER A 11 12.97 31.61 -0.58
C SER A 11 13.03 30.69 0.66
N ASN A 12 11.91 30.09 1.06
CA ASN A 12 11.79 29.22 2.23
C ASN A 12 11.33 27.79 1.88
N GLU A 13 10.99 27.48 0.62
CA GLU A 13 10.65 26.10 0.22
C GLU A 13 11.80 25.13 0.55
N ASP A 14 13.05 25.54 0.32
CA ASP A 14 14.24 24.75 0.64
C ASP A 14 14.39 24.40 2.14
N LYS A 15 13.81 25.20 3.04
CA LYS A 15 13.85 24.93 4.49
C LYS A 15 12.74 24.00 4.93
N ILE A 16 11.55 24.11 4.32
CA ILE A 16 10.40 23.25 4.61
C ILE A 16 10.67 21.83 4.11
N ASP A 17 11.34 21.69 2.96
CA ASP A 17 11.68 20.37 2.41
C ASP A 17 12.82 19.68 3.19
N LYS A 18 13.73 20.44 3.81
CA LYS A 18 14.80 19.89 4.66
C LYS A 18 14.27 19.24 5.94
N SER A 19 13.20 19.76 6.56
CA SER A 19 12.61 19.12 7.74
C SER A 19 11.86 17.82 7.43
N ARG A 20 11.38 17.64 6.19
CA ARG A 20 10.78 16.38 5.71
C ARG A 20 11.83 15.33 5.30
N ASN A 21 13.12 15.72 5.23
CA ASN A 21 14.22 14.87 4.82
C ASN A 21 14.99 14.20 5.99
N VAL A 22 14.53 14.39 7.23
CA VAL A 22 15.28 13.98 8.44
C VAL A 22 15.31 12.46 8.65
N THR A 23 14.45 11.69 7.98
CA THR A 23 14.43 10.23 8.14
C THR A 23 15.32 9.46 7.16
N GLY A 24 15.95 10.09 6.16
CA GLY A 24 16.85 9.43 5.19
C GLY A 24 16.19 8.39 4.25
N ILE A 25 15.02 7.86 4.63
CA ILE A 25 14.22 6.89 3.88
C ILE A 25 13.72 7.50 2.56
N ASN A 26 13.50 8.81 2.51
CA ASN A 26 13.00 9.50 1.32
C ASN A 26 13.99 9.52 0.15
N ARG A 27 15.32 9.49 0.38
CA ARG A 27 16.30 9.41 -0.74
C ARG A 27 16.31 8.04 -1.41
N TRP A 28 16.09 6.98 -0.64
CA TRP A 28 16.00 5.62 -1.19
C TRP A 28 14.65 5.40 -1.89
N ALA A 29 13.55 5.92 -1.32
CA ALA A 29 12.24 5.95 -1.96
C ALA A 29 12.19 6.84 -3.22
N GLN A 30 13.04 7.86 -3.32
CA GLN A 30 13.19 8.73 -4.50
C GLN A 30 13.99 8.09 -5.65
N SER A 31 14.62 6.92 -5.48
CA SER A 31 15.01 6.09 -6.63
C SER A 31 13.76 5.44 -7.23
N SER A 32 12.82 6.27 -7.70
CA SER A 32 11.46 5.90 -8.08
C SER A 32 11.40 4.79 -9.13
N ARG A 33 12.45 4.68 -9.96
CA ARG A 33 12.56 3.65 -10.99
C ARG A 33 12.88 2.27 -10.41
N THR A 34 13.83 2.17 -9.48
CA THR A 34 14.23 0.87 -8.91
C THR A 34 13.15 0.34 -8.00
N MET A 35 12.60 1.19 -7.13
CA MET A 35 11.48 0.81 -6.26
C MET A 35 10.22 0.47 -7.07
N GLY A 36 9.94 1.22 -8.14
CA GLY A 36 8.85 0.91 -9.07
C GLY A 36 9.03 -0.45 -9.74
N LEU A 37 10.24 -0.80 -10.18
CA LEU A 37 10.56 -2.10 -10.75
C LEU A 37 10.39 -3.23 -9.71
N ILE A 38 10.92 -3.05 -8.50
CA ILE A 38 10.78 -4.04 -7.41
C ILE A 38 9.31 -4.27 -7.10
N MET A 39 8.51 -3.22 -6.96
CA MET A 39 7.08 -3.33 -6.69
C MET A 39 6.31 -3.96 -7.84
N LEU A 40 6.73 -3.73 -9.08
CA LEU A 40 6.15 -4.38 -10.25
C LEU A 40 6.44 -5.89 -10.25
N VAL A 41 7.69 -6.28 -9.98
CA VAL A 41 8.09 -7.69 -9.87
C VAL A 41 7.39 -8.38 -8.70
N LEU A 42 7.38 -7.77 -7.52
CA LEU A 42 6.64 -8.29 -6.36
C LEU A 42 5.16 -8.44 -6.67
N GLY A 43 4.57 -7.47 -7.37
CA GLY A 43 3.18 -7.52 -7.81
C GLY A 43 2.87 -8.77 -8.64
N TRP A 44 3.79 -9.21 -9.50
CA TRP A 44 3.59 -10.43 -10.29
C TRP A 44 3.52 -11.70 -9.43
N PHE A 45 4.24 -11.74 -8.31
CA PHE A 45 4.16 -12.83 -7.35
C PHE A 45 2.93 -12.74 -6.44
N THR A 46 2.46 -11.53 -6.10
CA THR A 46 1.27 -11.38 -5.25
C THR A 46 -0.02 -11.71 -5.99
N ILE A 47 -0.13 -11.35 -7.28
CA ILE A 47 -1.38 -11.49 -8.04
C ILE A 47 -1.93 -12.93 -8.02
N PRO A 48 -1.14 -13.98 -8.35
CA PRO A 48 -1.64 -15.35 -8.32
C PRO A 48 -2.18 -15.79 -6.97
N VAL A 49 -1.50 -15.41 -5.89
CA VAL A 49 -1.91 -15.76 -4.53
C VAL A 49 -3.16 -14.99 -4.12
N GLU A 50 -3.20 -13.69 -4.37
CA GLU A 50 -4.35 -12.86 -4.00
C GLU A 50 -5.65 -13.28 -4.70
N VAL A 51 -5.56 -13.86 -5.90
CA VAL A 51 -6.74 -14.41 -6.60
C VAL A 51 -7.48 -15.45 -5.77
N PHE A 52 -6.75 -16.21 -4.94
CA PHE A 52 -7.32 -17.17 -4.00
C PHE A 52 -7.70 -16.54 -2.65
N LEU A 53 -6.94 -15.54 -2.18
CA LEU A 53 -7.16 -14.94 -0.86
C LEU A 53 -8.29 -13.90 -0.82
N ARG A 54 -8.63 -13.27 -1.95
CA ARG A 54 -9.59 -12.17 -2.01
C ARG A 54 -10.92 -12.58 -2.65
N ARG A 55 -12.02 -12.01 -2.13
CA ARG A 55 -13.39 -12.23 -2.64
C ARG A 55 -13.74 -11.33 -3.81
N ASP A 56 -13.19 -10.13 -3.78
CA ASP A 56 -13.45 -9.04 -4.71
C ASP A 56 -12.14 -8.39 -5.09
N PHE A 57 -12.10 -7.72 -6.24
CA PHE A 57 -10.94 -6.96 -6.69
C PHE A 57 -11.35 -5.61 -7.25
N GLY A 58 -10.59 -4.58 -6.92
CA GLY A 58 -10.67 -3.30 -7.61
C GLY A 58 -10.18 -3.40 -9.06
N GLN A 59 -10.77 -2.61 -9.94
CA GLN A 59 -10.47 -2.63 -11.38
C GLN A 59 -9.01 -2.29 -11.71
N ARG A 60 -8.36 -1.42 -10.93
CA ARG A 60 -6.94 -1.08 -11.13
C ARG A 60 -6.00 -2.16 -10.61
N TRP A 61 -6.47 -2.96 -9.66
CA TRP A 61 -5.68 -3.99 -9.03
C TRP A 61 -5.58 -5.22 -9.93
N PHE A 62 -6.72 -5.73 -10.39
CA PHE A 62 -6.78 -6.94 -11.21
C PHE A 62 -7.08 -6.60 -12.67
N THR A 63 -6.06 -6.08 -13.35
CA THR A 63 -6.12 -5.75 -14.80
C THR A 63 -5.81 -6.98 -15.66
N PRO A 64 -6.19 -6.98 -16.96
CA PRO A 64 -5.79 -8.05 -17.88
C PRO A 64 -4.26 -8.24 -17.96
N VAL A 65 -3.48 -7.16 -17.85
CA VAL A 65 -2.01 -7.21 -17.85
C VAL A 65 -1.50 -7.97 -16.61
N ASN A 66 -2.06 -7.66 -15.45
CA ASN A 66 -1.73 -8.34 -14.19
C ASN A 66 -2.14 -9.82 -14.22
N PHE A 67 -3.28 -10.14 -14.83
CA PHE A 67 -3.70 -11.50 -15.09
C PHE A 67 -2.67 -12.26 -15.95
N TYR A 68 -2.25 -11.72 -17.10
CA TYR A 68 -1.27 -12.39 -17.94
C TYR A 68 0.11 -12.51 -17.30
N ALA A 69 0.52 -11.50 -16.52
CA ALA A 69 1.79 -11.56 -15.77
C ALA A 69 1.77 -12.68 -14.72
N GLY A 70 0.68 -12.78 -13.94
CA GLY A 70 0.48 -13.88 -13.00
C GLY A 70 0.41 -15.24 -13.69
N PHE A 71 -0.30 -15.34 -14.83
CA PHE A 71 -0.36 -16.57 -15.62
C PHE A 71 1.01 -17.00 -16.13
N PHE A 72 1.79 -16.07 -16.71
CA PHE A 72 3.15 -16.36 -17.17
C PHE A 72 4.05 -16.84 -16.04
N LEU A 73 3.94 -16.24 -14.85
CA LEU A 73 4.64 -16.70 -13.66
C LEU A 73 4.27 -18.15 -13.31
N MET A 74 2.98 -18.49 -13.31
CA MET A 74 2.52 -19.86 -13.04
C MET A 74 3.04 -20.87 -14.07
N VAL A 75 3.07 -20.49 -15.36
CA VAL A 75 3.66 -21.31 -16.42
C VAL A 75 5.16 -21.53 -16.19
N ALA A 76 5.89 -20.48 -15.79
CA ALA A 76 7.32 -20.57 -15.52
C ALA A 76 7.64 -21.53 -14.37
N PHE A 77 6.90 -21.46 -13.26
CA PHE A 77 7.05 -22.40 -12.15
C PHE A 77 6.59 -23.82 -12.50
N THR A 78 5.55 -23.98 -13.31
CA THR A 78 5.14 -25.29 -13.85
C THR A 78 6.23 -25.90 -14.73
N ALA A 79 6.86 -25.11 -15.60
CA ALA A 79 7.99 -25.56 -16.41
C ALA A 79 9.20 -25.91 -15.54
N MET A 80 9.52 -25.06 -14.55
CA MET A 80 10.60 -25.30 -13.60
C MET A 80 10.40 -26.60 -12.81
N GLN A 81 9.16 -26.89 -12.42
CA GLN A 81 8.78 -28.17 -11.82
C GLN A 81 9.05 -29.35 -12.76
N GLY A 82 8.66 -29.25 -14.03
CA GLY A 82 8.96 -30.27 -15.04
C GLY A 82 10.47 -30.49 -15.24
N VAL A 83 11.27 -29.41 -15.22
CA VAL A 83 12.73 -29.46 -15.31
C VAL A 83 13.32 -30.11 -14.05
N ALA A 84 12.88 -29.70 -12.86
CA ALA A 84 13.33 -30.26 -11.59
C ALA A 84 13.10 -31.78 -11.53
N TYR A 85 11.93 -32.26 -11.94
CA TYR A 85 11.66 -33.70 -11.99
C TYR A 85 12.55 -34.48 -12.96
N ARG A 86 12.96 -33.86 -14.07
CA ARG A 86 13.82 -34.51 -15.06
C ARG A 86 15.29 -34.54 -14.61
N ILE A 87 15.77 -33.45 -14.01
CA ILE A 87 17.19 -33.25 -13.71
C ILE A 87 17.56 -33.78 -12.32
N MET A 88 16.67 -33.63 -11.33
CA MET A 88 17.01 -33.93 -9.93
C MET A 88 17.45 -35.39 -9.69
N PRO A 89 16.86 -36.41 -10.33
CA PRO A 89 17.36 -37.78 -10.22
C PRO A 89 18.82 -37.92 -10.66
N THR A 90 19.20 -37.29 -11.78
CA THR A 90 20.57 -37.31 -12.30
C THR A 90 21.54 -36.57 -11.38
N ILE A 91 21.15 -35.41 -10.83
CA ILE A 91 21.96 -34.70 -9.84
C ILE A 91 22.14 -35.55 -8.58
N GLN A 92 21.08 -36.20 -8.12
CA GLN A 92 21.14 -37.06 -6.95
C GLN A 92 22.12 -38.22 -7.18
N GLU A 93 22.06 -38.91 -8.32
CA GLU A 93 23.00 -39.98 -8.66
C GLU A 93 24.45 -39.48 -8.78
N LEU A 94 24.67 -38.27 -9.31
CA LEU A 94 26.00 -37.67 -9.45
C LEU A 94 26.61 -37.27 -8.09
N VAL A 95 25.79 -36.70 -7.20
CA VAL A 95 26.23 -36.16 -5.91
C VAL A 95 26.25 -37.23 -4.82
N TRP A 96 25.52 -38.34 -5.02
CA TRP A 96 25.40 -39.45 -4.10
C TRP A 96 26.75 -40.01 -3.58
N PRO A 97 27.77 -40.27 -4.44
CA PRO A 97 29.07 -40.76 -3.97
C PRO A 97 29.82 -39.75 -3.10
N ILE A 98 29.52 -38.46 -3.23
CA ILE A 98 30.23 -37.37 -2.53
C ILE A 98 29.62 -37.13 -1.15
N LEU A 99 28.29 -37.13 -1.03
CA LEU A 99 27.60 -36.84 0.23
C LEU A 99 27.36 -38.09 1.09
N GLY A 100 27.65 -39.27 0.56
CA GLY A 100 27.50 -40.54 1.25
C GLY A 100 26.05 -40.90 1.58
N PRO A 101 25.83 -42.07 2.21
CA PRO A 101 24.49 -42.61 2.46
C PRO A 101 23.65 -41.89 3.52
N HIS A 102 24.13 -40.75 4.03
CA HIS A 102 23.41 -39.92 4.99
C HIS A 102 23.10 -38.52 4.44
N GLY A 103 23.32 -38.27 3.14
CA GLY A 103 22.94 -37.02 2.52
C GLY A 103 21.44 -36.77 2.59
N ALA A 104 21.04 -35.54 2.94
CA ALA A 104 19.65 -35.06 3.05
C ALA A 104 18.78 -35.27 1.78
N PHE A 105 19.39 -35.69 0.67
CA PHE A 105 18.72 -35.98 -0.60
C PHE A 105 17.98 -37.33 -0.63
N TYR A 106 18.23 -38.23 0.34
CA TYR A 106 17.51 -39.52 0.39
C TYR A 106 15.99 -39.38 0.52
N SER A 107 15.52 -38.32 1.17
CA SER A 107 14.09 -38.05 1.33
C SER A 107 13.41 -37.62 0.03
N TYR A 108 14.17 -37.11 -0.95
CA TYR A 108 13.61 -36.60 -2.21
C TYR A 108 13.26 -37.73 -3.19
N SER A 109 14.10 -38.77 -3.33
CA SER A 109 13.84 -39.84 -4.31
C SER A 109 12.67 -40.77 -3.98
N TYR A 110 12.31 -40.92 -2.69
CA TYR A 110 11.14 -41.72 -2.29
C TYR A 110 9.82 -40.94 -2.37
N ALA A 111 9.83 -39.63 -2.10
CA ALA A 111 8.65 -38.79 -2.20
C ALA A 111 8.23 -38.52 -3.67
N VAL A 112 9.18 -38.40 -4.59
CA VAL A 112 8.93 -38.10 -6.02
C VAL A 112 8.33 -39.28 -6.80
N ARG A 113 8.41 -40.52 -6.28
CA ARG A 113 7.79 -41.70 -6.89
C ARG A 113 6.29 -41.84 -6.59
N VAL A 114 5.72 -40.97 -5.76
CA VAL A 114 4.27 -40.90 -5.56
C VAL A 114 3.67 -40.15 -6.75
N LYS A 115 3.01 -40.88 -7.65
CA LYS A 115 2.20 -40.36 -8.75
C LYS A 115 1.39 -39.13 -8.30
N GLY A 116 1.58 -37.98 -8.96
CA GLY A 116 0.82 -36.74 -8.69
C GLY A 116 1.67 -35.47 -8.71
N ALA A 117 2.99 -35.59 -8.58
CA ALA A 117 3.85 -34.44 -8.30
C ALA A 117 3.99 -33.42 -9.46
N VAL A 118 3.75 -33.81 -10.73
CA VAL A 118 3.64 -32.87 -11.88
C VAL A 118 2.28 -32.17 -11.91
N GLU A 119 1.27 -32.78 -11.30
CA GLU A 119 -0.11 -32.30 -11.32
C GLU A 119 -0.34 -31.15 -10.34
N ASP A 120 0.42 -31.04 -9.24
CA ASP A 120 0.17 -30.02 -8.20
C ASP A 120 0.27 -28.58 -8.72
N MET A 121 1.40 -28.22 -9.35
CA MET A 121 1.57 -26.87 -9.91
C MET A 121 0.67 -26.64 -11.13
N LEU A 122 0.43 -27.68 -11.94
CA LEU A 122 -0.50 -27.61 -13.07
C LEU A 122 -1.93 -27.37 -12.59
N ALA A 123 -2.37 -28.06 -11.55
CA ALA A 123 -3.67 -27.91 -10.91
C ALA A 123 -3.79 -26.52 -10.30
N THR A 124 -2.75 -26.03 -9.63
CA THR A 124 -2.70 -24.66 -9.09
C THR A 124 -2.81 -23.61 -10.20
N MET A 125 -2.14 -23.83 -11.35
CA MET A 125 -2.27 -22.97 -12.54
C MET A 125 -3.68 -23.00 -13.13
N LEU A 126 -4.31 -24.18 -13.23
CA LEU A 126 -5.68 -24.31 -13.72
C LEU A 126 -6.68 -23.64 -12.77
N LEU A 127 -6.52 -23.83 -11.46
CA LEU A 127 -7.31 -23.13 -10.45
C LEU A 127 -7.12 -21.62 -10.57
N TYR A 128 -5.88 -21.15 -10.70
CA TYR A 128 -5.60 -19.72 -10.91
C TYR A 128 -6.35 -19.18 -12.14
N LEU A 129 -6.33 -19.91 -13.26
CA LEU A 129 -7.04 -19.51 -14.47
C LEU A 129 -8.55 -19.42 -14.24
N LEU A 130 -9.15 -20.42 -13.59
CA LEU A 130 -10.58 -20.46 -13.30
C LEU A 130 -11.02 -19.30 -12.39
N PHE A 131 -10.33 -19.10 -11.26
CA PHE A 131 -10.63 -18.01 -10.33
C PHE A 131 -10.38 -16.64 -10.96
N SER A 132 -9.32 -16.50 -11.76
CA SER A 132 -9.03 -15.26 -12.49
C SER A 132 -10.13 -14.90 -13.49
N CYS A 133 -10.58 -15.87 -14.30
CA CYS A 133 -11.68 -15.69 -15.23
C CYS A 133 -12.97 -15.29 -14.50
N TYR A 134 -13.26 -15.91 -13.36
CA TYR A 134 -14.38 -15.53 -12.51
C TYR A 134 -14.28 -14.06 -12.04
N HIS A 135 -13.12 -13.63 -11.54
CA HIS A 135 -12.92 -12.25 -11.08
C HIS A 135 -13.02 -11.23 -12.22
N LEU A 136 -12.41 -11.50 -13.38
CA LEU A 136 -12.52 -10.63 -14.56
C LEU A 136 -13.97 -10.52 -15.04
N PHE A 137 -14.70 -11.63 -15.10
CA PHE A 137 -16.11 -11.65 -15.44
C PHE A 137 -16.92 -10.80 -14.44
N LYS A 138 -16.70 -10.98 -13.14
CA LYS A 138 -17.36 -10.24 -12.07
C LYS A 138 -17.08 -8.73 -12.16
N ILE A 139 -15.84 -8.32 -12.43
CA ILE A 139 -15.47 -6.91 -12.65
C ILE A 139 -16.22 -6.36 -13.88
N LYS A 140 -16.21 -7.08 -14.99
CA LYS A 140 -16.90 -6.67 -16.23
C LYS A 140 -18.41 -6.52 -16.02
N TRP A 141 -19.03 -7.49 -15.36
CA TRP A 141 -20.46 -7.48 -15.03
C TRP A 141 -20.84 -6.27 -14.18
N ARG A 142 -20.07 -5.99 -13.11
CA ARG A 142 -20.30 -4.82 -12.24
C ARG A 142 -20.16 -3.49 -12.98
N ASN A 143 -19.20 -3.39 -13.90
CA ASN A 143 -19.03 -2.21 -14.72
C ASN A 143 -20.23 -1.99 -15.65
N GLN A 144 -20.76 -3.06 -16.25
CA GLN A 144 -21.98 -2.99 -17.07
C GLN A 144 -23.22 -2.62 -16.26
N ALA A 145 -23.29 -3.06 -14.99
CA ALA A 145 -24.38 -2.73 -14.07
C ALA A 145 -24.27 -1.31 -13.46
N ASN A 146 -23.24 -0.52 -13.80
CA ASN A 146 -22.95 0.79 -13.18
C ASN A 146 -22.74 0.74 -11.66
N ILE A 147 -22.20 -0.38 -11.14
CA ILE A 147 -21.81 -0.53 -9.72
C ILE A 147 -20.30 -0.80 -9.62
N PRO A 148 -19.45 0.09 -10.17
CA PRO A 148 -18.01 -0.11 -10.15
C PRO A 148 -17.51 -0.10 -8.70
N LEU A 149 -16.60 -1.01 -8.37
CA LEU A 149 -15.80 -0.87 -7.15
C LEU A 149 -14.93 0.38 -7.27
N HIS A 150 -14.71 1.04 -6.14
CA HIS A 150 -13.79 2.17 -6.11
C HIS A 150 -12.41 1.71 -6.60
N SER A 151 -11.77 2.53 -7.42
CA SER A 151 -10.53 2.14 -8.11
C SER A 151 -9.34 1.87 -7.17
N TYR A 152 -9.41 2.36 -5.93
CA TYR A 152 -8.45 2.10 -4.86
C TYR A 152 -8.94 1.05 -3.85
N ASP A 153 -10.05 0.37 -4.14
CA ASP A 153 -10.49 -0.75 -3.30
C ASP A 153 -9.63 -1.96 -3.63
N ASP A 154 -9.01 -2.50 -2.59
CA ASP A 154 -8.11 -3.64 -2.68
C ASP A 154 -8.87 -4.96 -2.72
N GLY A 155 -10.19 -4.90 -2.57
CA GLY A 155 -11.02 -6.07 -2.43
C GLY A 155 -11.24 -6.43 -0.97
N THR A 156 -12.28 -7.23 -0.75
CA THR A 156 -12.57 -7.78 0.57
C THR A 156 -11.82 -9.10 0.76
N PRO A 157 -11.04 -9.26 1.84
CA PRO A 157 -10.28 -10.48 2.08
C PRO A 157 -11.23 -11.62 2.51
N ASN A 158 -11.00 -12.85 2.02
CA ASN A 158 -11.82 -14.01 2.37
C ASN A 158 -11.72 -14.37 3.86
N PHE A 159 -10.55 -14.11 4.47
CA PHE A 159 -10.21 -14.54 5.82
C PHE A 159 -10.42 -13.46 6.89
N GLN A 160 -11.29 -12.47 6.63
CA GLN A 160 -11.59 -11.41 7.60
C GLN A 160 -12.18 -11.97 8.91
N TRP A 161 -12.93 -13.07 8.82
CA TRP A 161 -13.47 -13.75 10.00
C TRP A 161 -12.36 -14.28 10.91
N LEU A 162 -11.30 -14.85 10.34
CA LEU A 162 -10.16 -15.36 11.09
C LEU A 162 -9.39 -14.20 11.73
N ALA A 163 -9.20 -13.12 10.98
CA ALA A 163 -8.60 -11.89 11.48
C ALA A 163 -9.38 -11.28 12.66
N ASN A 164 -10.71 -11.37 12.66
CA ASN A 164 -11.53 -10.92 13.79
C ASN A 164 -11.22 -11.70 15.07
N ILE A 165 -11.09 -13.03 14.97
CA ILE A 165 -10.78 -13.90 16.12
C ILE A 165 -9.38 -13.58 16.64
N VAL A 166 -8.38 -13.58 15.75
CA VAL A 166 -6.98 -13.31 16.12
C VAL A 166 -6.83 -11.90 16.71
N ALA A 167 -7.43 -10.88 16.09
CA ALA A 167 -7.38 -9.51 16.59
C ALA A 167 -8.08 -9.36 17.95
N TRP A 168 -9.15 -10.12 18.21
CA TRP A 168 -9.80 -10.13 19.52
C TRP A 168 -8.88 -10.70 20.60
N ILE A 169 -8.25 -11.84 20.35
CA ILE A 169 -7.27 -12.45 21.26
C ILE A 169 -6.11 -11.49 21.52
N LEU A 170 -5.50 -10.94 20.46
CA LEU A 170 -4.38 -10.01 20.59
C LEU A 170 -4.75 -8.72 21.33
N ASN A 171 -5.94 -8.17 21.10
CA ASN A 171 -6.41 -7.01 21.85
C ASN A 171 -6.62 -7.31 23.34
N ILE A 172 -7.11 -8.52 23.69
CA ILE A 172 -7.23 -8.95 25.09
C ILE A 172 -5.86 -9.07 25.74
N LEU A 173 -4.92 -9.74 25.08
CA LEU A 173 -3.56 -9.93 25.60
C LEU A 173 -2.79 -8.60 25.70
N ALA A 174 -3.03 -7.67 24.77
CA ALA A 174 -2.38 -6.36 24.78
C ALA A 174 -3.04 -5.35 25.73
N ALA A 175 -4.31 -5.53 26.11
CA ALA A 175 -5.04 -4.62 26.99
C ALA A 175 -4.31 -4.28 28.30
N PRO A 176 -3.78 -5.23 29.10
CA PRO A 176 -3.08 -4.89 30.33
C PRO A 176 -1.83 -4.04 30.08
N LEU A 177 -1.08 -4.34 29.02
CA LEU A 177 0.12 -3.60 28.65
C LEU A 177 -0.22 -2.19 28.15
N LEU A 178 -1.22 -2.06 27.28
CA LEU A 178 -1.72 -0.77 26.79
C LEU A 178 -2.31 0.06 27.94
N TRP A 179 -2.95 -0.56 28.92
CA TRP A 179 -3.46 0.11 30.11
C TRP A 179 -2.33 0.69 30.95
N LEU A 180 -1.26 -0.09 31.16
CA LEU A 180 -0.06 0.38 31.85
C LEU A 180 0.56 1.59 31.14
N PHE A 181 0.78 1.51 29.82
CA PHE A 181 1.31 2.63 29.05
C PHE A 181 0.39 3.84 29.03
N PHE A 182 -0.93 3.63 28.89
CA PHE A 182 -1.91 4.71 28.93
C PHE A 182 -1.92 5.40 30.31
N TYR A 183 -1.76 4.64 31.39
CA TYR A 183 -1.68 5.17 32.75
C TYR A 183 -0.44 6.06 32.95
N MET A 184 0.70 5.70 32.33
CA MET A 184 1.94 6.49 32.36
C MET A 184 1.85 7.82 31.61
N LEU A 185 0.87 8.02 30.72
CA LEU A 185 0.70 9.30 30.02
C LEU A 185 0.24 10.43 30.96
N PRO A 186 0.74 11.67 30.77
CA PRO A 186 0.25 12.85 31.49
C PRO A 186 -1.28 12.99 31.41
N ARG A 187 -1.92 13.38 32.51
CA ARG A 187 -3.40 13.50 32.59
C ARG A 187 -3.98 14.44 31.51
N ALA A 188 -3.25 15.48 31.13
CA ALA A 188 -3.63 16.41 30.07
C ALA A 188 -3.80 15.73 28.70
N LEU A 189 -2.99 14.71 28.39
CA LEU A 189 -3.05 13.97 27.12
C LEU A 189 -4.13 12.87 27.13
N ARG A 190 -4.52 12.39 28.32
CA ARG A 190 -5.56 11.36 28.49
C ARG A 190 -6.98 11.92 28.41
N LYS A 191 -7.19 13.16 28.87
CA LYS A 191 -8.54 13.71 29.03
C LYS A 191 -9.28 13.76 27.69
N GLY A 192 -10.38 13.02 27.59
CA GLY A 192 -11.24 12.98 26.40
C GLY A 192 -10.75 12.07 25.26
N LYS A 193 -9.63 11.36 25.41
CA LYS A 193 -9.18 10.38 24.41
C LYS A 193 -9.67 8.98 24.76
N PRO A 194 -10.26 8.23 23.82
CA PRO A 194 -10.65 6.84 24.07
C PRO A 194 -9.40 5.98 24.32
N PHE A 195 -9.57 4.90 25.08
CA PHE A 195 -8.51 3.93 25.29
C PHE A 195 -8.05 3.33 23.94
N PRO A 196 -6.75 3.37 23.61
CA PRO A 196 -6.27 2.87 22.33
C PRO A 196 -6.46 1.35 22.24
N LYS A 197 -6.98 0.88 21.11
CA LYS A 197 -6.97 -0.55 20.75
C LYS A 197 -5.72 -0.82 19.92
N LEU A 198 -5.11 -2.00 20.08
CA LEU A 198 -3.92 -2.37 19.33
C LEU A 198 -4.24 -2.51 17.84
N ILE A 199 -5.31 -3.26 17.54
CA ILE A 199 -5.75 -3.53 16.17
C ILE A 199 -7.12 -2.89 15.98
N THR A 200 -7.15 -1.77 15.27
CA THR A 200 -8.37 -1.04 14.91
C THR A 200 -8.83 -1.40 13.49
N ASP A 201 -7.90 -1.40 12.54
CA ASP A 201 -8.17 -1.75 11.15
C ASP A 201 -7.99 -3.25 10.91
N LYS A 202 -9.13 -3.96 10.91
CA LYS A 202 -9.19 -5.40 10.69
C LYS A 202 -8.83 -5.79 9.27
N ALA A 203 -9.17 -4.96 8.27
CA ALA A 203 -8.88 -5.27 6.88
C ALA A 203 -7.37 -5.16 6.62
N ALA A 204 -6.76 -4.08 7.10
CA ALA A 204 -5.32 -3.89 7.06
C ALA A 204 -4.59 -5.02 7.81
N PHE A 205 -5.06 -5.40 9.01
CA PHE A 205 -4.50 -6.52 9.76
C PHE A 205 -4.62 -7.86 9.02
N THR A 206 -5.74 -8.10 8.35
CA THR A 206 -5.94 -9.32 7.55
C THR A 206 -4.90 -9.40 6.43
N GLY A 207 -4.74 -8.32 5.65
CA GLY A 207 -3.81 -8.30 4.52
C GLY A 207 -2.34 -8.31 4.95
N MET A 208 -1.97 -7.66 6.05
CA MET A 208 -0.58 -7.59 6.50
C MET A 208 -0.10 -8.85 7.21
N PHE A 209 -0.97 -9.57 7.92
CA PHE A 209 -0.53 -10.68 8.78
C PHE A 209 -1.21 -12.00 8.46
N ILE A 210 -2.55 -12.01 8.36
CA ILE A 210 -3.31 -13.25 8.22
C ILE A 210 -3.10 -13.87 6.83
N GLU A 211 -3.20 -13.06 5.78
CA GLU A 211 -3.00 -13.51 4.39
C GLU A 211 -1.59 -14.11 4.17
N PRO A 212 -0.48 -13.40 4.47
CA PRO A 212 0.86 -14.00 4.38
C PRO A 212 1.03 -15.25 5.24
N ALA A 213 0.49 -15.27 6.48
CA ALA A 213 0.61 -16.43 7.35
C ALA A 213 -0.07 -17.67 6.78
N ILE A 214 -1.24 -17.50 6.14
CA ILE A 214 -1.94 -18.59 5.45
C ILE A 214 -1.08 -19.10 4.28
N VAL A 215 -0.48 -18.18 3.50
CA VAL A 215 0.38 -18.55 2.36
C VAL A 215 1.61 -19.32 2.84
N PHE A 216 2.26 -18.87 3.92
CA PHE A 216 3.39 -19.60 4.51
C PHE A 216 2.99 -20.96 5.09
N PHE A 217 1.79 -21.07 5.66
CA PHE A 217 1.27 -22.35 6.12
C PHE A 217 1.11 -23.33 4.95
N PHE A 218 0.51 -22.91 3.83
CA PHE A 218 0.41 -23.74 2.63
C PHE A 218 1.79 -24.03 2.01
N ALA A 219 2.71 -23.07 2.03
CA ALA A 219 4.09 -23.29 1.58
C ALA A 219 4.79 -24.39 2.39
N TRP A 220 4.55 -24.42 3.71
CA TRP A 220 5.14 -25.42 4.61
C TRP A 220 4.53 -26.81 4.44
N VAL A 221 3.24 -26.90 4.15
CA VAL A 221 2.54 -28.17 3.90
C VAL A 221 2.84 -28.73 2.51
N SER A 222 3.09 -27.87 1.51
CA SER A 222 3.51 -28.29 0.18
C SER A 222 4.97 -28.76 0.18
N SER A 223 5.27 -29.80 -0.60
CA SER A 223 6.61 -30.42 -0.66
C SER A 223 7.26 -30.33 -2.05
N SER A 224 6.61 -29.64 -2.99
CA SER A 224 7.02 -29.54 -4.40
C SER A 224 7.58 -28.15 -4.74
N VAL A 225 7.78 -27.87 -6.03
CA VAL A 225 8.17 -26.53 -6.51
C VAL A 225 7.13 -25.46 -6.15
N GLU A 226 5.88 -25.86 -5.92
CA GLU A 226 4.82 -25.01 -5.41
C GLU A 226 5.20 -24.38 -4.05
N SER A 227 5.86 -25.12 -3.14
CA SER A 227 6.29 -24.60 -1.84
C SER A 227 7.23 -23.40 -2.00
N LEU A 228 8.20 -23.49 -2.91
CA LEU A 228 9.15 -22.41 -3.23
C LEU A 228 8.40 -21.19 -3.78
N TRP A 229 7.48 -21.41 -4.72
CA TRP A 229 6.63 -20.35 -5.26
C TRP A 229 5.79 -19.67 -4.16
N LEU A 230 5.17 -20.45 -3.27
CA LEU A 230 4.36 -19.96 -2.16
C LEU A 230 5.22 -19.20 -1.14
N TYR A 231 6.43 -19.64 -0.82
CA TYR A 231 7.34 -18.89 0.07
C TYR A 231 7.68 -17.52 -0.52
N ILE A 232 8.08 -17.46 -1.78
CA ILE A 232 8.41 -16.19 -2.46
C ILE A 232 7.17 -15.29 -2.49
N SER A 233 6.01 -15.86 -2.84
CA SER A 233 4.75 -15.12 -2.92
C SER A 233 4.26 -14.67 -1.54
N GLY A 234 4.47 -15.45 -0.49
CA GLY A 234 4.14 -15.07 0.90
C GLY A 234 4.93 -13.87 1.38
N PHE A 235 6.24 -13.85 1.09
CA PHE A 235 7.07 -12.66 1.34
C PHE A 235 6.64 -11.47 0.47
N ALA A 236 6.33 -11.71 -0.79
CA ALA A 236 5.85 -10.64 -1.68
C ALA A 236 4.54 -10.03 -1.16
N VAL A 237 3.57 -10.84 -0.74
CA VAL A 237 2.29 -10.37 -0.18
C VAL A 237 2.54 -9.59 1.10
N LEU A 238 3.41 -10.07 1.99
CA LEU A 238 3.77 -9.37 3.23
C LEU A 238 4.36 -7.97 2.95
N ILE A 239 5.37 -7.89 2.08
CA ILE A 239 6.02 -6.62 1.72
C ILE A 239 5.03 -5.69 1.02
N TYR A 240 4.25 -6.22 0.08
CA TYR A 240 3.29 -5.45 -0.69
C TYR A 240 2.17 -4.88 0.19
N ALA A 241 1.59 -5.70 1.08
CA ALA A 241 0.56 -5.27 2.01
C ALA A 241 1.07 -4.18 2.96
N GLN A 242 2.29 -4.34 3.51
CA GLN A 242 2.93 -3.33 4.34
C GLN A 242 3.09 -2.01 3.59
N TRP A 243 3.61 -2.05 2.37
CA TRP A 243 3.83 -0.85 1.56
C TRP A 243 2.52 -0.15 1.21
N LYS A 244 1.49 -0.93 0.85
CA LYS A 244 0.15 -0.44 0.53
C LYS A 244 -0.51 0.27 1.70
N GLU A 245 -0.43 -0.30 2.90
CA GLU A 245 -0.97 0.32 4.10
C GLU A 245 -0.20 1.58 4.51
N MET A 246 1.13 1.61 4.33
CA MET A 246 1.91 2.84 4.49
C MET A 246 1.49 3.91 3.48
N ALA A 247 1.28 3.55 2.21
CA ALA A 247 0.84 4.49 1.17
C ALA A 247 -0.55 5.06 1.46
N LYS A 248 -1.50 4.24 1.95
CA LYS A 248 -2.83 4.69 2.38
C LYS A 248 -2.74 5.68 3.55
N LYS A 249 -1.94 5.35 4.57
CA LYS A 249 -1.74 6.21 5.74
C LYS A 249 -1.10 7.54 5.37
N ASN A 250 -0.07 7.52 4.53
CA ASN A 250 0.58 8.75 4.05
C ASN A 250 -0.41 9.63 3.30
N LYS A 251 -1.18 9.05 2.39
CA LYS A 251 -2.22 9.79 1.65
C LYS A 251 -3.29 10.37 2.58
N LEU A 252 -3.69 9.65 3.63
CA LEU A 252 -4.64 10.15 4.61
C LEU A 252 -4.07 11.33 5.42
N LEU A 253 -2.80 11.25 5.82
CA LEU A 253 -2.10 12.34 6.51
C LEU A 253 -2.00 13.58 5.62
N ASP A 254 -1.63 13.43 4.35
CA ASP A 254 -1.57 14.53 3.39
C ASP A 254 -2.93 15.24 3.24
N PHE A 255 -4.03 14.48 3.20
CA PHE A 255 -5.38 15.07 3.18
C PHE A 255 -5.74 15.80 4.47
N GLN A 256 -5.33 15.27 5.63
CA GLN A 256 -5.58 15.93 6.92
C GLN A 256 -4.80 17.23 7.02
N ASP A 257 -3.53 17.22 6.64
CA ASP A 257 -2.67 18.40 6.61
C ASP A 257 -3.24 19.46 5.67
N GLY A 258 -3.66 19.07 4.46
CA GLY A 258 -4.30 19.99 3.51
C GLY A 258 -5.60 20.59 4.04
N ARG A 259 -6.37 19.85 4.84
CA ARG A 259 -7.58 20.38 5.50
C ARG A 259 -7.24 21.40 6.59
N ILE A 260 -6.24 21.11 7.42
CA ILE A 260 -5.78 22.00 8.49
C ILE A 260 -5.23 23.29 7.90
N GLU A 261 -4.43 23.19 6.84
CA GLU A 261 -3.88 24.35 6.14
C GLU A 261 -5.00 25.21 5.51
N ALA A 262 -6.00 24.58 4.88
CA ALA A 262 -7.14 25.29 4.34
C ALA A 262 -7.97 26.01 5.43
N GLU A 263 -8.14 25.40 6.60
CA GLU A 263 -8.82 25.99 7.74
C GLU A 263 -8.05 27.18 8.31
N MET A 264 -6.72 27.03 8.47
CA MET A 264 -5.82 28.10 8.88
C MET A 264 -5.87 29.29 7.90
N MET A 265 -5.85 29.03 6.59
CA MET A 265 -5.95 30.09 5.57
C MET A 265 -7.32 30.76 5.59
N ARG A 266 -8.39 30.03 5.91
CA ARG A 266 -9.74 30.58 6.06
C ARG A 266 -9.83 31.51 7.28
N GLU A 267 -9.23 31.13 8.41
CA GLU A 267 -9.15 31.97 9.61
C GLU A 267 -8.31 33.23 9.37
N LEU A 268 -7.16 33.10 8.71
CA LEU A 268 -6.32 34.24 8.33
C LEU A 268 -7.07 35.23 7.43
N ARG A 269 -7.86 34.76 6.47
CA ARG A 269 -8.69 35.63 5.61
C ARG A 269 -9.76 36.36 6.42
N LYS A 270 -10.46 35.68 7.33
CA LYS A 270 -11.47 36.30 8.20
C LYS A 270 -10.87 37.38 9.11
N GLY A 271 -9.74 37.09 9.74
CA GLY A 271 -9.03 38.05 10.60
C GLY A 271 -8.45 39.26 9.84
N THR A 272 -8.17 39.10 8.54
CA THR A 272 -7.74 40.21 7.68
C THR A 272 -8.92 41.10 7.29
N THR A 273 -10.09 40.54 7.01
CA THR A 273 -11.30 41.34 6.68
C THR A 273 -11.81 42.18 7.85
N GLU A 274 -11.55 41.79 9.09
CA GLU A 274 -12.03 42.52 10.27
C GLU A 274 -11.17 43.75 10.61
N LYS A 275 -9.90 43.81 10.16
CA LYS A 275 -9.00 44.93 10.46
C LYS A 275 -9.11 46.14 9.52
N THR A 276 -9.79 46.02 8.39
CA THR A 276 -9.85 47.08 7.36
C THR A 276 -11.15 47.90 7.38
N GLY A 277 -12.09 47.61 8.27
CA GLY A 277 -13.43 48.19 8.26
C GLY A 277 -13.97 48.65 9.61
N GLY A 278 -13.38 49.68 10.21
CA GLY A 278 -14.15 50.63 11.04
C GLY A 278 -14.01 50.55 12.56
N LYS A 279 -13.56 51.69 13.10
CA LYS A 279 -13.67 52.21 14.48
C LYS A 279 -12.87 51.51 15.59
N LYS A 280 -11.87 52.27 16.08
CA LYS A 280 -11.29 52.19 17.43
C LYS A 280 -12.37 51.81 18.46
N LYS A 281 -12.34 50.58 18.95
CA LYS A 281 -12.86 50.23 20.27
C LYS A 281 -11.69 49.76 21.12
N GLU A 282 -11.73 50.19 22.37
CA GLU A 282 -10.66 50.19 23.36
C GLU A 282 -10.01 48.83 23.61
N PRO A 283 -8.75 48.82 24.09
CA PRO A 283 -8.02 47.60 24.35
C PRO A 283 -8.59 46.86 25.57
N VAL A 284 -9.18 45.69 25.32
CA VAL A 284 -9.36 44.67 26.35
C VAL A 284 -7.98 44.08 26.65
N LYS A 285 -7.43 44.48 27.81
CA LYS A 285 -6.35 43.76 28.48
C LYS A 285 -6.90 42.40 28.87
N ASP A 286 -6.46 41.32 28.20
CA ASP A 286 -6.27 40.05 28.90
C ASP A 286 -5.32 39.09 28.15
N ALA A 287 -4.36 38.62 28.95
CA ALA A 287 -3.55 37.41 28.86
C ALA A 287 -2.94 37.01 27.50
N GLN A 288 -1.67 37.42 27.39
CA GLN A 288 -0.63 36.85 26.55
C GLN A 288 -0.61 35.31 26.54
N THR A 289 -0.76 34.71 25.36
CA THR A 289 0.07 33.56 24.98
C THR A 289 0.83 33.99 23.73
N LYS A 290 2.08 34.44 23.90
CA LYS A 290 2.93 34.89 22.78
C LYS A 290 3.22 33.70 21.87
N GLN A 291 2.45 33.57 20.79
CA GLN A 291 2.88 32.76 19.65
C GLN A 291 4.06 33.46 18.96
N PRO A 292 5.05 32.70 18.46
CA PRO A 292 6.18 33.27 17.74
C PRO A 292 5.68 34.04 16.52
N PHE A 293 6.15 35.29 16.39
CA PHE A 293 5.86 36.15 15.25
C PHE A 293 6.43 35.51 13.98
N VAL A 294 5.55 34.92 13.17
CA VAL A 294 5.88 34.51 11.81
C VAL A 294 5.66 35.72 10.92
N PRO A 295 6.69 36.27 10.27
CA PRO A 295 6.53 37.43 9.39
C PRO A 295 5.56 37.07 8.26
N HIS A 296 4.46 37.83 8.16
CA HIS A 296 3.49 37.69 7.08
C HIS A 296 4.12 38.11 5.76
N ILE A 297 4.45 37.13 4.92
CA ILE A 297 4.68 37.38 3.50
C ILE A 297 3.29 37.37 2.86
N ILE A 298 2.76 38.57 2.55
CA ILE A 298 1.54 38.71 1.75
C ILE A 298 1.90 38.25 0.34
N VAL A 299 1.42 37.06 -0.03
CA VAL A 299 1.60 36.54 -1.38
C VAL A 299 0.31 36.85 -2.12
N PRO A 300 0.34 37.78 -3.09
CA PRO A 300 -0.83 38.08 -3.89
C PRO A 300 -1.16 36.83 -4.71
N TYR A 301 -2.20 36.11 -4.31
CA TYR A 301 -2.75 35.08 -5.17
C TYR A 301 -3.38 35.76 -6.40
N PRO A 302 -3.08 35.29 -7.62
CA PRO A 302 -3.75 35.79 -8.81
C PRO A 302 -5.26 35.55 -8.67
N ASP A 303 -6.04 36.51 -9.19
CA ASP A 303 -7.49 36.44 -9.20
C ASP A 303 -7.94 35.14 -9.88
N LEU A 304 -8.97 34.50 -9.34
CA LEU A 304 -9.47 33.19 -9.81
C LEU A 304 -9.89 33.24 -11.27
N THR A 305 -10.34 34.41 -11.72
CA THR A 305 -10.64 34.74 -13.12
C THR A 305 -9.41 34.66 -14.02
N ALA A 306 -8.25 35.11 -13.56
CA ALA A 306 -6.99 35.05 -14.30
C ALA A 306 -6.52 33.60 -14.51
N ILE A 307 -6.67 32.76 -13.47
CA ILE A 307 -6.33 31.32 -13.55
C ILE A 307 -7.27 30.62 -14.56
N ILE A 308 -8.57 30.92 -14.53
CA ILE A 308 -9.55 30.35 -15.46
C ILE A 308 -9.26 30.80 -16.90
N GLU A 309 -8.90 32.07 -17.12
CA GLU A 309 -8.51 32.55 -18.44
C GLU A 309 -7.24 31.86 -18.95
N GLU A 310 -6.23 31.67 -18.10
CA GLU A 310 -4.97 31.05 -18.49
C GLU A 310 -5.16 29.57 -18.86
N MET A 311 -5.92 28.82 -18.06
CA MET A 311 -6.30 27.44 -18.38
C MET A 311 -7.09 27.33 -19.70
N ASN A 312 -7.94 28.31 -20.01
CA ASN A 312 -8.67 28.35 -21.27
C ASN A 312 -7.77 28.70 -22.46
N ARG A 313 -6.78 29.59 -22.28
CA ARG A 313 -5.77 29.88 -23.31
C ARG A 313 -4.91 28.66 -23.62
N GLU A 314 -4.45 27.94 -22.60
CA GLU A 314 -3.69 26.69 -22.80
C GLU A 314 -4.50 25.63 -23.55
N LYS A 315 -5.79 25.47 -23.22
CA LYS A 315 -6.68 24.57 -23.95
C LYS A 315 -6.86 24.93 -25.42
N ILE A 316 -6.91 26.22 -25.74
CA ILE A 316 -7.03 26.70 -27.13
C ILE A 316 -5.71 26.46 -27.87
N GLY A 317 -4.56 26.77 -27.26
CA GLY A 317 -3.24 26.51 -27.85
C GLY A 317 -2.96 25.03 -28.11
N ALA A 318 -3.38 24.15 -27.19
CA ALA A 318 -3.23 22.69 -27.36
C ALA A 318 -4.14 22.12 -28.46
N ARG A 319 -5.25 22.80 -28.80
CA ARG A 319 -6.15 22.41 -29.90
C ARG A 319 -5.68 22.93 -31.25
N SER A 320 -5.02 24.09 -31.32
CA SER A 320 -4.48 24.62 -32.58
C SER A 320 -3.15 23.97 -33.00
N ALA A 321 -2.48 23.28 -32.08
CA ALA A 321 -1.24 22.53 -32.36
C ALA A 321 -1.47 21.07 -32.80
N ARG A 322 -2.72 20.65 -32.99
CA ARG A 322 -3.12 19.34 -33.55
C ARG A 322 -3.79 19.53 -34.89
#